data_AF-A0A1Y4AHG1-F1
#
_entry.id   AF-A0A1Y4AHG1-F1
#
_cell.length_a   1.000
_cell.length_b   1.000
_cell.length_c   1.000
_cell.angle_alpha   90.00
_cell.angle_beta   90.00
_cell.angle_gamma   90.00
#
_symmetry.space_group_name_H-M   'P 1'
#
loop_
_entity.id
_entity.type
_entity.pdbx_description
1 polymer ?
#
loop_
_entity_poly.entity_id
_entity_poly.type
_entity_poly.pdbx_seq_one_letter_code
_entity_poly.pdbx_strand_id
1 'polypeptide(L)'
;MKSKVLYIVIIALCIMTVSSCSKDESEKRIEFAKIVESRTSQDLLNDLYVGSDADVEAIARIMNVTPSSIERIRNGETEPTAQFEERIREVSLYYMQNDQSFSKLQSIVDPEYGWYDFILNFPFHHPWWFWLGNAMLIILGFIAGYNNLESLAIVLGLIPIGELIFGCVAWITSLICSPDAIQDSYVDSINPTIEQIK
;
A
#
# COMPACT_ATOMS: atom_id res chain seq x y z
N MET A 1 3.15 -28.18 -35.34
CA MET A 1 1.96 -27.90 -34.48
C MET A 1 2.28 -27.25 -33.13
N LYS A 2 3.48 -27.42 -32.55
CA LYS A 2 3.82 -26.91 -31.21
C LYS A 2 3.93 -25.38 -31.06
N SER A 3 4.35 -24.63 -32.10
CA SER A 3 4.57 -23.17 -32.02
C SER A 3 3.28 -22.33 -32.12
N LYS A 4 2.26 -22.78 -32.85
CA LYS A 4 1.01 -22.02 -33.06
C LYS A 4 0.15 -21.91 -31.80
N VAL A 5 0.23 -22.88 -30.90
CA VAL A 5 -0.53 -22.88 -29.64
C VAL A 5 0.03 -21.85 -28.66
N LEU A 6 1.36 -21.68 -28.61
CA LEU A 6 2.02 -20.71 -27.72
C LEU A 6 1.60 -19.27 -28.06
N TYR A 7 1.56 -18.91 -29.34
CA TYR A 7 1.16 -17.58 -29.78
C TYR A 7 -0.30 -17.23 -29.46
N ILE A 8 -1.20 -18.22 -29.52
CA ILE A 8 -2.63 -18.01 -29.23
C ILE A 8 -2.83 -17.75 -27.73
N VAL A 9 -2.07 -18.42 -26.86
CA VAL A 9 -2.13 -18.21 -25.41
C VAL A 9 -1.64 -16.80 -25.02
N ILE A 10 -0.57 -16.32 -25.66
CA ILE A 10 -0.03 -14.96 -25.42
C ILE A 10 -1.04 -13.88 -25.81
N ILE A 11 -1.71 -14.02 -26.95
CA ILE A 11 -2.71 -13.05 -27.43
C ILE A 11 -3.95 -13.02 -26.52
N ALA A 12 -4.38 -14.18 -26.01
CA ALA A 12 -5.52 -14.25 -25.10
C ALA A 12 -5.26 -13.54 -23.75
N LEU A 13 -4.02 -13.57 -23.27
CA LEU A 13 -3.60 -12.87 -22.05
C LEU A 13 -3.61 -11.34 -22.20
N CYS A 14 -3.33 -10.81 -23.40
CA CYS A 14 -3.29 -9.37 -23.66
C CYS A 14 -4.67 -8.71 -23.78
N ILE A 15 -5.73 -9.47 -24.07
CA ILE A 15 -7.09 -8.90 -24.31
C ILE A 15 -7.83 -8.62 -22.99
N MET A 16 -7.43 -9.23 -21.87
CA MET A 16 -8.11 -9.07 -20.58
C MET A 16 -7.78 -7.77 -19.81
N THR A 17 -6.96 -6.87 -20.36
CA THR A 17 -6.46 -5.68 -19.63
C THR A 17 -7.19 -4.36 -19.94
N VAL A 18 -8.25 -4.36 -20.75
CA VAL A 18 -9.05 -3.15 -21.05
C VAL A 18 -10.22 -3.03 -20.06
N SER A 19 -9.94 -2.48 -18.89
CA SER A 19 -10.95 -2.20 -17.85
C SER A 19 -11.72 -0.91 -18.15
N SER A 20 -13.03 -0.98 -17.92
CA SER A 20 -14.04 0.04 -18.20
C SER A 20 -14.06 1.13 -17.13
N CYS A 21 -13.98 2.40 -17.52
CA CYS A 21 -14.10 3.55 -16.62
C CYS A 21 -15.59 3.79 -16.30
N SER A 22 -16.04 3.49 -15.08
CA SER A 22 -17.47 3.51 -14.72
C SER A 22 -17.90 4.85 -14.11
N LYS A 23 -19.06 5.38 -14.54
CA LYS A 23 -19.65 6.64 -14.03
C LYS A 23 -19.95 6.60 -12.52
N ASP A 24 -20.15 5.41 -11.96
CA ASP A 24 -20.48 5.17 -10.55
C ASP A 24 -19.39 5.68 -9.58
N GLU A 25 -18.13 5.66 -10.00
CA GLU A 25 -17.03 6.15 -9.16
C GLU A 25 -17.07 7.67 -8.92
N SER A 26 -17.54 8.45 -9.90
CA SER A 26 -17.58 9.92 -9.76
C SER A 26 -18.63 10.39 -8.75
N GLU A 27 -19.80 9.74 -8.70
CA GLU A 27 -20.86 10.08 -7.75
C GLU A 27 -20.45 9.72 -6.32
N LYS A 28 -19.86 8.54 -6.12
CA LYS A 28 -19.31 8.12 -4.82
C LYS A 28 -18.25 9.07 -4.28
N ARG A 29 -17.35 9.57 -5.14
CA ARG A 29 -16.32 10.56 -4.75
C ARG A 29 -16.93 11.86 -4.24
N ILE A 30 -18.03 12.32 -4.83
CA ILE A 30 -18.74 13.53 -4.38
C ILE A 30 -19.43 13.29 -3.03
N GLU A 31 -20.02 12.11 -2.82
CA GLU A 31 -20.62 11.75 -1.53
C GLU A 31 -19.56 11.69 -0.42
N PHE A 32 -18.40 11.08 -0.67
CA PHE A 32 -17.29 11.06 0.28
C PHE A 32 -16.82 12.47 0.63
N ALA A 33 -16.68 13.35 -0.35
CA ALA A 33 -16.30 14.75 -0.11
C ALA A 33 -17.29 15.45 0.82
N LYS A 34 -18.60 15.30 0.58
CA LYS A 34 -19.64 15.87 1.46
C LYS A 34 -19.56 15.33 2.89
N ILE A 35 -19.31 14.03 3.06
CA ILE A 35 -19.16 13.41 4.38
C ILE A 35 -17.96 14.00 5.10
N VAL A 36 -16.79 14.07 4.44
CA VAL A 36 -15.57 14.63 5.02
C VAL A 36 -15.73 16.10 5.39
N GLU A 37 -16.31 16.92 4.51
CA GLU A 37 -16.54 18.35 4.76
C GLU A 37 -17.50 18.61 5.93
N SER A 38 -18.43 17.70 6.19
CA SER A 38 -19.40 17.85 7.28
C SER A 38 -18.82 17.56 8.67
N ARG A 39 -17.61 16.98 8.74
CA ARG A 39 -17.02 16.49 9.99
C ARG A 39 -15.91 17.39 10.50
N THR A 40 -15.73 17.37 11.82
CA THR A 40 -14.64 18.11 12.47
C THR A 40 -13.31 17.40 12.26
N SER A 41 -12.20 18.15 12.34
CA SER A 41 -10.86 17.57 12.25
C SER A 41 -10.61 16.51 13.32
N GLN A 42 -11.20 16.66 14.52
CA GLN A 42 -11.15 15.65 15.58
C GLN A 42 -11.82 14.35 15.16
N ASP A 43 -13.03 14.43 14.60
CA ASP A 43 -13.77 13.26 14.14
C ASP A 43 -13.01 12.51 13.03
N LEU A 44 -12.42 13.25 12.10
CA LEU A 44 -11.62 12.71 11.01
C LEU A 44 -10.34 12.03 11.51
N LEU A 45 -9.64 12.64 12.46
CA LEU A 45 -8.46 12.03 13.09
C LEU A 45 -8.82 10.80 13.92
N ASN A 46 -9.98 10.79 14.58
CA ASN A 46 -10.47 9.62 15.33
C ASN A 46 -10.78 8.43 14.40
N ASP A 47 -11.34 8.69 13.22
CA ASP A 47 -11.55 7.64 12.21
C ASP A 47 -10.24 7.03 11.73
N LEU A 48 -9.24 7.87 11.45
CA LEU A 48 -7.90 7.42 11.07
C LEU A 48 -7.24 6.65 12.22
N TYR A 49 -7.46 7.06 13.47
CA TYR A 49 -6.95 6.38 14.66
C TYR A 49 -7.55 4.99 14.88
N VAL A 50 -8.86 4.84 14.63
CA VAL A 50 -9.49 3.51 14.63
C VAL A 50 -8.98 2.68 13.45
N GLY A 51 -8.84 3.29 12.27
CA GLY A 51 -8.36 2.61 11.07
C GLY A 51 -6.91 2.15 11.14
N SER A 52 -6.05 2.86 11.90
CA SER A 52 -4.64 2.53 12.10
C SER A 52 -4.39 1.58 13.28
N ASP A 53 -5.42 0.95 13.84
CA ASP A 53 -5.31 0.11 15.04
C ASP A 53 -4.65 0.84 16.22
N ALA A 54 -5.04 2.10 16.43
CA ALA A 54 -4.52 2.99 17.47
C ALA A 54 -3.05 3.42 17.29
N ASP A 55 -2.48 3.28 16.09
CA ASP A 55 -1.13 3.75 15.78
C ASP A 55 -1.12 5.24 15.40
N VAL A 56 -0.74 6.10 16.36
CA VAL A 56 -0.61 7.55 16.14
C VAL A 56 0.62 7.89 15.31
N GLU A 57 1.69 7.09 15.40
CA GLU A 57 2.93 7.35 14.67
C GLU A 57 2.72 7.16 13.17
N ALA A 58 1.98 6.12 12.78
CA ALA A 58 1.62 5.90 11.38
C ALA A 58 0.76 7.05 10.81
N ILE A 59 -0.18 7.57 11.60
CA ILE A 59 -1.00 8.74 11.24
C ILE A 59 -0.13 9.99 11.08
N ALA A 60 0.76 10.23 12.03
CA ALA A 60 1.69 11.35 12.01
C ALA A 60 2.61 11.27 10.78
N ARG A 61 3.05 10.06 10.43
CA ARG A 61 3.89 9.76 9.27
C ARG A 61 3.24 10.13 7.94
N ILE A 62 2.00 9.66 7.70
CA ILE A 62 1.29 9.98 6.44
C ILE A 62 0.95 11.46 6.32
N MET A 63 0.80 12.16 7.45
CA MET A 63 0.57 13.60 7.48
C MET A 63 1.85 14.43 7.53
N ASN A 64 3.02 13.80 7.69
CA ASN A 64 4.32 14.44 7.86
C ASN A 64 4.34 15.47 9.00
N VAL A 65 3.80 15.08 10.16
CA VAL A 65 3.73 15.89 11.37
C VAL A 65 4.18 15.09 12.58
N THR A 66 4.27 15.73 13.74
CA THR A 66 4.66 15.08 14.99
C THR A 66 3.49 14.32 15.65
N PRO A 67 3.72 13.12 16.18
CA PRO A 67 2.70 12.34 16.90
C PRO A 67 2.00 13.12 18.01
N SER A 68 2.75 13.91 18.79
CA SER A 68 2.19 14.72 19.88
C SER A 68 1.18 15.76 19.39
N SER A 69 1.39 16.34 18.21
CA SER A 69 0.43 17.30 17.63
C SER A 69 -0.85 16.60 17.16
N ILE A 70 -0.74 15.40 16.57
CA ILE A 70 -1.92 14.60 16.22
C ILE A 70 -2.73 14.26 17.47
N GLU A 71 -2.05 13.81 18.53
CA GLU A 71 -2.69 13.42 19.77
C GLU A 71 -3.42 14.58 20.46
N ARG A 72 -2.77 15.75 20.57
CA ARG A 72 -3.40 16.95 21.15
C ARG A 72 -4.61 17.43 20.35
N ILE A 73 -4.52 17.46 19.02
CA ILE A 73 -5.65 17.85 18.18
C ILE A 73 -6.79 16.85 18.34
N ARG A 74 -6.50 15.54 18.30
CA ARG A 74 -7.49 14.46 18.46
C ARG A 74 -8.19 14.52 19.81
N ASN A 75 -7.45 14.77 20.88
CA ASN A 75 -7.99 14.92 22.25
C ASN A 75 -8.71 16.27 22.46
N GLY A 76 -8.57 17.20 21.50
CA GLY A 76 -9.17 18.53 21.54
C GLY A 76 -8.50 19.51 22.50
N GLU A 77 -7.24 19.27 22.81
CA GLU A 77 -6.37 20.17 23.59
C GLU A 77 -5.95 21.38 22.75
N THR A 78 -5.74 21.17 21.45
CA THR A 78 -5.41 22.20 20.46
C THR A 78 -6.37 22.15 19.26
N GLU A 79 -6.33 23.19 18.43
CA GLU A 79 -7.01 23.21 17.13
C GLU A 79 -5.99 23.15 15.99
N PRO A 80 -6.29 22.47 14.87
CA PRO A 80 -5.41 22.50 13.71
C PRO A 80 -5.38 23.90 13.10
N THR A 81 -4.25 24.29 12.51
CA THR A 81 -4.22 25.45 11.62
C THR A 81 -5.08 25.21 10.38
N ALA A 82 -5.56 26.25 9.71
CA ALA A 82 -6.39 26.11 8.51
C ALA A 82 -5.71 25.29 7.40
N GLN A 83 -4.39 25.43 7.25
CA GLN A 83 -3.60 24.64 6.30
C GLN A 83 -3.56 23.16 6.70
N PHE A 84 -3.41 22.86 7.98
CA PHE A 84 -3.36 21.49 8.46
C PHE A 84 -4.75 20.83 8.44
N GLU A 85 -5.81 21.58 8.71
CA GLU A 85 -7.20 21.13 8.56
C GLU A 85 -7.50 20.67 7.12
N GLU A 86 -7.03 21.42 6.12
CA GLU A 86 -7.17 21.03 4.71
C GLU A 86 -6.44 19.71 4.42
N ARG A 87 -5.24 19.52 4.99
CA ARG A 87 -4.48 18.26 4.89
C ARG A 87 -5.20 17.09 5.56
N ILE A 88 -5.79 17.28 6.75
CA ILE A 88 -6.58 16.24 7.43
C ILE A 88 -7.76 15.81 6.54
N ARG A 89 -8.46 16.78 5.93
CA ARG A 89 -9.57 16.51 5.01
C ARG A 89 -9.11 15.75 3.76
N GLU A 90 -8.00 16.15 3.16
CA GLU A 90 -7.42 15.47 1.99
C GLU A 90 -7.12 13.99 2.32
N VAL A 91 -6.39 13.74 3.40
CA VAL A 91 -6.03 12.38 3.82
C VAL A 91 -7.27 11.54 4.15
N SER A 92 -8.26 12.15 4.81
CA SER A 92 -9.53 11.48 5.13
C SER A 92 -10.37 11.17 3.89
N LEU A 93 -10.33 12.03 2.88
CA LEU A 93 -10.98 11.77 1.60
C LEU A 93 -10.33 10.58 0.89
N TYR A 94 -9.00 10.51 0.87
CA TYR A 94 -8.28 9.35 0.33
C TYR A 94 -8.60 8.08 1.11
N TYR A 95 -8.71 8.16 2.43
CA TYR A 95 -9.09 7.03 3.27
C TYR A 95 -10.47 6.46 2.87
N MET A 96 -11.48 7.32 2.71
CA MET A 96 -12.81 6.92 2.28
C MET A 96 -12.84 6.35 0.85
N GLN A 97 -12.05 6.93 -0.06
CA GLN A 97 -11.94 6.45 -1.44
C GLN A 97 -11.29 5.06 -1.56
N ASN A 98 -10.51 4.64 -0.56
CA ASN A 98 -9.79 3.37 -0.56
C ASN A 98 -10.38 2.35 0.42
N ASP A 99 -11.72 2.27 0.46
CA ASP A 99 -12.48 1.32 1.29
C ASP A 99 -12.21 1.42 2.79
N GLN A 100 -11.81 2.60 3.29
CA GLN A 100 -11.44 2.80 4.69
C GLN A 100 -10.33 1.84 5.16
N SER A 101 -9.42 1.47 4.27
CA SER A 101 -8.24 0.67 4.60
C SER A 101 -7.05 1.59 4.87
N PHE A 102 -6.60 1.63 6.13
CA PHE A 102 -5.47 2.48 6.51
C PHE A 102 -4.16 2.00 5.88
N SER A 103 -3.93 0.69 5.76
CA SER A 103 -2.74 0.15 5.09
C SER A 103 -2.67 0.54 3.60
N LYS A 104 -3.81 0.54 2.90
CA LYS A 104 -3.88 1.05 1.52
C LYS A 104 -3.60 2.55 1.46
N LEU A 105 -4.19 3.34 2.36
CA LEU A 105 -3.91 4.78 2.45
C LEU A 105 -2.42 5.04 2.70
N GLN A 106 -1.84 4.35 3.68
CA GLN A 106 -0.45 4.50 4.07
C GLN A 106 0.50 4.12 2.93
N SER A 107 0.26 3.01 2.23
CA SER A 107 1.09 2.62 1.08
C SER A 107 1.00 3.58 -0.12
N ILE A 108 -0.10 4.33 -0.26
CA ILE A 108 -0.25 5.36 -1.31
C ILE A 108 0.45 6.67 -0.91
N VAL A 109 0.29 7.09 0.35
CA VAL A 109 0.76 8.40 0.82
C VAL A 109 2.23 8.35 1.24
N ASP A 110 2.69 7.21 1.73
CA ASP A 110 4.06 6.95 2.17
C ASP A 110 4.71 5.87 1.27
N PRO A 111 5.52 6.29 0.27
CA PRO A 111 6.19 5.36 -0.63
C PRO A 111 7.18 4.41 0.07
N GLU A 112 7.78 4.85 1.18
CA GLU A 112 8.72 4.03 1.94
C GLU A 112 7.99 2.89 2.64
N TYR A 113 6.86 3.20 3.29
CA TYR A 113 5.98 2.19 3.84
C TYR A 113 5.37 1.30 2.74
N GLY A 114 4.96 1.87 1.61
CA GLY A 114 4.43 1.09 0.49
C GLY A 114 5.43 0.05 -0.05
N TRP A 115 6.72 0.41 -0.11
CA TRP A 115 7.78 -0.54 -0.49
C TRP A 115 7.99 -1.61 0.59
N TYR A 116 8.01 -1.21 1.87
CA TYR A 116 8.13 -2.11 3.01
C TYR A 116 6.97 -3.14 3.05
N ASP A 117 5.73 -2.69 2.95
CA ASP A 117 4.53 -3.54 2.95
C ASP A 117 4.50 -4.47 1.72
N PHE A 118 4.88 -3.96 0.55
CA PHE A 118 4.98 -4.76 -0.67
C PHE A 118 5.95 -5.94 -0.50
N ILE A 119 7.13 -5.72 0.10
CA ILE A 119 8.11 -6.78 0.32
C ILE A 119 7.65 -7.75 1.40
N LEU A 120 7.15 -7.23 2.53
CA LEU A 120 6.72 -8.04 3.66
C LEU A 120 5.62 -9.03 3.24
N ASN A 121 4.72 -8.57 2.38
CA ASN A 121 3.53 -9.29 1.94
C ASN A 121 3.60 -9.70 0.46
N PHE A 122 4.78 -9.72 -0.16
CA PHE A 122 4.99 -10.01 -1.60
C PHE A 122 4.27 -11.29 -2.10
N PRO A 123 4.38 -12.46 -1.43
CA PRO A 123 3.69 -13.67 -1.88
C PRO A 123 2.17 -13.63 -1.64
N PHE A 124 1.65 -12.64 -0.90
CA PHE A 124 0.26 -12.53 -0.49
C PHE A 124 -0.52 -11.38 -1.16
N HIS A 125 0.16 -10.33 -1.61
CA HIS A 125 -0.46 -9.22 -2.38
C HIS A 125 -0.88 -9.66 -3.78
N HIS A 126 -0.05 -10.47 -4.44
CA HIS A 126 -0.35 -11.02 -5.77
C HIS A 126 -0.13 -12.54 -5.79
N PRO A 127 -0.89 -13.30 -4.99
CA PRO A 127 -0.64 -14.71 -4.75
C PRO A 127 -0.79 -15.51 -6.04
N TRP A 128 -1.74 -15.13 -6.90
CA TRP A 128 -1.92 -15.78 -8.19
C TRP A 128 -0.71 -15.57 -9.11
N TRP A 129 -0.20 -14.36 -9.24
CA TRP A 129 0.94 -14.11 -10.13
C TRP A 129 2.20 -14.83 -9.63
N PHE A 130 2.47 -14.72 -8.33
CA PHE A 130 3.63 -15.35 -7.71
C PHE A 130 3.55 -16.88 -7.74
N TRP A 131 2.49 -17.48 -7.18
CA TRP A 131 2.40 -18.94 -7.05
C TRP A 131 2.06 -19.64 -8.37
N LEU A 132 1.15 -19.09 -9.19
CA LEU A 132 0.80 -19.69 -10.48
C LEU A 132 1.95 -19.54 -11.48
N GLY A 133 2.62 -18.39 -11.50
CA GLY A 133 3.82 -18.17 -12.32
C GLY A 133 4.92 -19.19 -12.00
N ASN A 134 5.24 -19.35 -10.71
CA ASN A 134 6.22 -20.33 -10.25
C ASN A 134 5.81 -21.77 -10.57
N ALA A 135 4.55 -22.14 -10.34
CA ALA A 135 4.04 -23.47 -10.69
C ALA A 135 4.13 -23.76 -12.20
N MET A 136 3.79 -22.78 -13.05
CA MET A 136 3.94 -22.87 -14.50
C MET A 136 5.39 -23.08 -14.92
N LEU A 137 6.34 -22.34 -14.34
CA LEU A 137 7.76 -22.48 -14.64
C LEU A 137 8.27 -23.88 -14.28
N ILE A 138 7.86 -24.43 -13.13
CA ILE A 138 8.22 -25.79 -12.70
C ILE A 138 7.66 -26.83 -13.69
N ILE A 139 6.39 -26.70 -14.09
CA ILE A 139 5.76 -27.61 -15.06
C ILE A 139 6.47 -27.53 -16.41
N LEU A 140 6.79 -26.33 -16.89
CA LEU A 140 7.53 -26.13 -18.13
C LEU A 140 8.95 -26.72 -18.05
N GLY A 141 9.61 -26.59 -16.90
CA GLY A 141 10.90 -27.23 -16.62
C GLY A 141 10.83 -28.74 -16.72
N PHE A 142 9.80 -29.37 -16.13
CA PHE A 142 9.59 -30.81 -16.22
C PHE A 142 9.34 -31.28 -17.66
N ILE A 143 8.49 -30.56 -18.42
CA ILE A 143 8.24 -30.84 -19.83
C ILE A 143 9.52 -30.71 -20.66
N ALA A 144 10.33 -29.67 -20.43
CA ALA A 144 11.61 -29.48 -21.11
C ALA A 144 12.57 -30.65 -20.84
N GLY A 145 12.69 -31.09 -19.59
CA GLY A 145 13.49 -32.25 -19.20
C GLY A 145 13.04 -33.54 -19.90
N TYR A 146 11.73 -33.79 -19.94
CA TYR A 146 11.15 -34.95 -20.64
C TYR A 146 11.45 -34.96 -22.16
N ASN A 147 11.60 -33.77 -22.77
CA ASN A 147 11.94 -33.64 -24.19
C ASN A 147 13.46 -33.57 -24.45
N ASN A 148 14.31 -33.95 -23.49
CA ASN A 148 15.78 -33.87 -23.56
C ASN A 148 16.32 -32.44 -23.82
N LEU A 149 15.60 -31.40 -23.36
CA LEU A 149 16.05 -30.00 -23.40
C LEU A 149 16.67 -29.62 -22.04
N GLU A 150 17.77 -30.28 -21.67
CA GLU A 150 18.37 -30.20 -20.33
C GLU A 150 18.71 -28.77 -19.91
N SER A 151 19.38 -27.99 -20.76
CA SER A 151 19.76 -26.61 -20.44
C SER A 151 18.53 -25.72 -20.16
N LEU A 152 17.44 -25.91 -20.90
CA LEU A 152 16.20 -25.15 -20.70
C LEU A 152 15.50 -25.57 -19.40
N ALA A 153 15.48 -26.87 -19.10
CA ALA A 153 14.92 -27.39 -17.86
C ALA A 153 15.64 -26.84 -16.62
N ILE A 154 16.97 -26.75 -16.66
CA ILE A 154 17.79 -26.18 -15.59
C ILE A 154 17.43 -24.70 -15.37
N VAL A 155 17.39 -23.90 -16.44
CA VAL A 155 17.05 -22.47 -16.32
C VAL A 155 15.65 -22.27 -15.73
N LEU A 156 14.65 -23.00 -16.25
CA LEU A 156 13.27 -22.90 -15.76
C LEU A 156 13.11 -23.36 -14.31
N GLY A 157 13.92 -24.32 -13.85
CA GLY A 157 13.94 -24.77 -12.45
C GLY A 157 14.68 -23.81 -11.51
N LEU A 158 15.71 -23.11 -12.00
CA LEU A 158 16.49 -22.15 -11.20
C LEU A 158 15.77 -20.81 -11.00
N ILE A 159 14.91 -20.38 -11.92
CA ILE A 159 14.16 -19.11 -11.79
C ILE A 159 13.31 -19.09 -10.49
N PRO A 160 12.45 -20.09 -10.22
CA PRO A 160 11.69 -20.15 -8.97
C PRO A 160 12.55 -20.14 -7.71
N ILE A 161 13.67 -20.86 -7.75
CA ILE A 161 14.61 -20.92 -6.62
C ILE A 161 15.26 -19.55 -6.39
N GLY A 162 15.67 -18.88 -7.47
CA GLY A 162 16.24 -17.54 -7.44
C GLY A 162 15.24 -16.51 -6.90
N GLU A 163 13.98 -16.55 -7.34
CA GLU A 163 12.91 -15.69 -6.85
C GLU A 163 12.67 -15.88 -5.34
N LEU A 164 12.64 -17.13 -4.87
CA LEU A 164 12.50 -17.42 -3.43
C LEU A 164 13.68 -16.91 -2.61
N ILE A 165 14.92 -17.13 -3.08
CA ILE A 165 16.11 -16.65 -2.37
C ILE A 165 16.12 -15.12 -2.33
N PHE A 166 15.87 -14.46 -3.46
CA PHE A 166 15.81 -13.00 -3.54
C PHE A 166 14.71 -12.43 -2.65
N GLY A 167 13.52 -13.02 -2.69
CA GLY A 167 12.39 -12.65 -1.83
C GLY A 167 12.72 -12.82 -0.34
N CYS A 168 13.35 -13.93 0.05
CA CYS A 168 13.79 -14.14 1.43
C CYS A 168 14.81 -13.09 1.88
N VAL A 169 15.79 -12.73 1.04
CA VAL A 169 16.77 -11.68 1.38
C VAL A 169 16.09 -10.32 1.51
N ALA A 170 15.19 -9.98 0.58
CA ALA A 170 14.43 -8.73 0.64
C ALA A 170 13.57 -8.67 1.93
N TRP A 171 12.89 -9.77 2.26
CA TRP A 171 12.06 -9.90 3.45
C TRP A 171 12.87 -9.78 4.76
N ILE A 172 14.04 -10.44 4.84
CA ILE A 172 14.93 -10.28 6.00
C ILE A 172 15.42 -8.83 6.10
N THR A 173 15.74 -8.20 4.96
CA THR A 173 16.20 -6.80 4.93
C THR A 173 15.10 -5.85 5.38
N SER A 174 13.84 -6.07 4.97
CA SER A 174 12.73 -5.23 5.40
C SER A 174 12.49 -5.32 6.91
N LEU A 175 12.66 -6.49 7.53
CA LEU A 175 12.56 -6.64 8.99
C LEU A 175 13.63 -5.85 9.76
N ILE A 176 14.79 -5.58 9.14
CA ILE A 176 15.88 -4.81 9.77
C ILE A 176 15.74 -3.32 9.46
N CYS A 177 15.25 -2.99 8.26
CA CYS A 177 15.11 -1.63 7.76
C CYS A 177 13.64 -1.19 7.77
N SER A 178 12.94 -1.39 8.89
CA SER A 178 11.59 -0.86 9.04
C SER A 178 11.61 0.67 8.94
N PRO A 179 10.60 1.29 8.32
CA PRO A 179 10.56 2.74 8.19
C PRO A 179 10.68 3.46 9.56
N ASP A 180 11.56 4.45 9.68
CA ASP A 180 11.89 5.11 10.96
C ASP A 180 10.73 5.95 11.51
N ALA A 181 10.50 5.93 12.83
CA ALA A 181 9.50 6.80 13.46
C ALA A 181 9.82 8.29 13.23
N ILE A 182 8.78 9.12 13.09
CA ILE A 182 8.96 10.58 13.01
C ILE A 182 9.54 11.08 14.33
N GLN A 183 10.65 11.81 14.25
CA GLN A 183 11.23 12.48 15.41
C GLN A 183 10.29 13.57 15.93
N ASP A 184 9.86 13.44 17.17
CA ASP A 184 8.96 14.39 17.81
C ASP A 184 9.72 15.45 18.62
N SER A 185 9.87 16.65 18.05
CA SER A 185 10.45 17.81 18.75
C SER A 185 9.43 18.62 19.55
N TYR A 186 8.14 18.30 19.46
CA TYR A 186 7.02 19.08 19.99
C TYR A 186 6.26 18.32 21.09
N VAL A 187 6.94 17.43 21.82
CA VAL A 187 6.38 16.71 22.96
C VAL A 187 5.89 17.71 24.03
N ASP A 188 6.76 18.63 24.43
CA ASP A 188 6.49 19.61 25.49
C ASP A 188 6.09 21.00 24.97
N SER A 189 5.86 21.15 23.66
CA SER A 189 5.57 22.45 23.05
C SER A 189 4.59 22.35 21.89
N ILE A 190 3.89 23.45 21.62
CA ILE A 190 2.93 23.53 20.51
C ILE A 190 3.71 23.70 19.21
N ASN A 191 3.33 22.95 18.18
CA ASN A 191 3.85 23.14 16.84
C ASN A 191 3.03 24.23 16.10
N PRO A 192 3.52 25.48 15.99
CA PRO A 192 2.71 26.60 15.50
C PRO A 192 2.38 26.50 14.01
N THR A 193 3.01 25.60 13.26
CA THR A 193 2.68 25.37 11.85
C THR A 193 1.50 24.42 11.68
N ILE A 194 1.24 23.56 12.68
CA ILE A 194 0.28 22.46 12.61
C ILE A 194 -0.92 22.71 13.52
N GLU A 195 -0.70 23.29 14.70
CA GLU A 195 -1.70 23.48 15.74
C GLU A 195 -1.62 24.85 16.41
N GLN A 196 -2.75 25.29 16.94
CA GLN A 196 -2.93 26.54 17.65
C GLN A 196 -3.75 26.32 18.93
N ILE A 197 -3.56 27.23 19.89
CA ILE A 197 -4.36 27.26 21.12
C ILE A 197 -5.77 27.73 20.74
N LYS A 198 -6.79 27.10 21.33
CA LYS A 198 -8.19 27.51 21.25
C LYS A 198 -8.45 28.92 21.75
#